data_AF-A0A0G0EZT1-F1
#
_entry.id   AF-A0A0G0EZT1-F1
#
_cell.length_a   1.000
_cell.length_b   1.000
_cell.length_c   1.000
_cell.angle_alpha   90.00
_cell.angle_beta   90.00
_cell.angle_gamma   90.00
#
_symmetry.space_group_name_H-M   'P 1'
#
loop_
_entity.id
_entity.type
_entity.pdbx_description
1 polymer ?
#
loop_
_entity_poly.entity_id
_entity_poly.type
_entity_poly.pdbx_seq_one_letter_code
_entity_poly.pdbx_strand_id
1 'polypeptide(L)'
;MPREYKFTIGQEIIILCWKCLDQYFEINNLKDEEKFEAIKKLSKDFDKLKCRLRMSQEIEAMSEKHFVHLQENYLFSIGDQIGGWLKWAE
;
A
#
# COMPACT_ATOMS: atom_id res chain seq x y z
N MET A 1 0.46 -4.18 18.39
CA MET A 1 0.36 -5.56 17.88
C MET A 1 0.86 -6.55 18.93
N PRO A 2 0.02 -7.52 19.33
CA PRO A 2 0.45 -8.68 20.13
C PRO A 2 1.60 -9.44 19.46
N ARG A 3 2.42 -10.16 20.24
CA ARG A 3 3.60 -10.87 19.71
C ARG A 3 3.25 -11.89 18.61
N GLU A 4 2.11 -12.56 18.72
CA GLU A 4 1.68 -13.64 17.81
C GLU A 4 1.36 -13.13 16.39
N TYR A 5 0.70 -11.98 16.28
CA TYR A 5 0.37 -11.36 14.97
C TYR A 5 1.51 -10.54 14.38
N LYS A 6 2.50 -10.18 15.20
CA LYS A 6 3.70 -9.47 14.75
C LYS A 6 4.50 -10.29 13.73
N PHE A 7 4.47 -11.62 13.85
CA PHE A 7 5.24 -12.54 12.99
C PHE A 7 4.49 -13.02 11.73
N THR A 8 3.21 -12.67 11.55
CA THR A 8 2.43 -13.04 10.37
C THR A 8 1.97 -11.81 9.60
N ILE A 9 0.80 -11.27 9.95
CA ILE A 9 0.21 -10.12 9.25
C ILE A 9 1.07 -8.86 9.34
N GLY A 10 1.76 -8.66 10.47
CA GLY A 10 2.70 -7.54 10.63
C GLY A 10 3.86 -7.61 9.63
N GLN A 11 4.41 -8.80 9.40
CA GLN A 11 5.47 -9.01 8.43
C GLN A 11 4.96 -8.85 6.99
N GLU A 12 3.78 -9.35 6.66
CA GLU A 12 3.18 -9.15 5.33
C GLU A 12 2.93 -7.68 5.02
N ILE A 13 2.44 -6.90 5.99
CA ILE A 13 2.25 -5.45 5.86
C ILE A 13 3.59 -4.78 5.55
N ILE A 14 4.65 -5.10 6.31
CA ILE A 14 5.99 -4.54 6.10
C ILE A 14 6.53 -4.89 4.71
N ILE A 15 6.40 -6.15 4.29
CA ILE A 15 6.82 -6.60 2.95
C ILE A 15 6.08 -5.83 1.86
N LEU A 16 4.76 -5.64 2.00
CA LEU A 16 3.97 -4.90 1.02
C LEU A 16 4.33 -3.41 0.99
N CYS A 17 4.64 -2.80 2.15
CA CYS A 17 5.14 -1.43 2.21
C CYS A 17 6.45 -1.28 1.44
N TRP A 18 7.42 -2.17 1.68
CA TRP A 18 8.70 -2.16 0.95
C TRP A 18 8.47 -2.36 -0.55
N LYS A 19 7.63 -3.33 -0.92
CA LYS A 19 7.30 -3.59 -2.32
C LYS A 19 6.71 -2.37 -3.03
N CYS A 20 5.77 -1.67 -2.40
CA CYS A 20 5.19 -0.46 -2.98
C CYS A 20 6.25 0.66 -3.15
N LEU A 21 7.16 0.79 -2.18
CA LEU A 21 8.24 1.76 -2.24
C LEU A 21 9.25 1.44 -3.34
N ASP A 22 9.65 0.17 -3.47
CA ASP A 22 10.55 -0.28 -4.53
C ASP A 22 9.92 -0.06 -5.91
N GLN A 23 8.65 -0.41 -6.08
CA GLN A 23 7.88 -0.15 -7.30
C GLN A 23 7.82 1.33 -7.64
N TYR A 24 7.61 2.20 -6.64
CA TYR A 24 7.63 3.64 -6.84
C TYR A 24 8.98 4.11 -7.41
N PHE A 25 10.10 3.64 -6.85
CA PHE A 25 11.41 3.99 -7.38
C PHE A 25 11.66 3.42 -8.77
N GLU A 26 11.22 2.20 -9.05
CA GLU A 26 11.30 1.60 -10.38
C GLU A 26 10.53 2.42 -11.42
N ILE A 27 9.27 2.80 -11.13
CA ILE A 27 8.41 3.58 -12.04
C ILE A 27 9.07 4.91 -12.43
N ASN A 28 9.74 5.58 -11.49
CA ASN A 28 10.41 6.86 -11.76
C ASN A 28 11.59 6.73 -12.74
N ASN A 29 12.14 5.53 -12.90
CA ASN A 29 13.27 5.25 -13.81
C ASN A 29 12.83 4.62 -15.15
N LEU A 30 11.54 4.34 -15.33
CA LEU A 30 11.00 3.77 -16.57
C LEU A 30 10.74 4.86 -17.62
N LYS A 31 10.70 4.45 -18.89
CA LYS A 31 10.17 5.29 -19.96
C LYS A 31 8.66 5.41 -19.82
N ASP A 32 8.09 6.51 -20.30
CA ASP A 32 6.66 6.79 -20.15
C ASP A 32 5.77 5.68 -20.71
N GLU A 33 6.17 5.05 -21.82
CA GLU A 33 5.48 3.89 -22.45
C GLU A 33 5.37 2.66 -21.53
N GLU A 34 6.28 2.51 -20.57
CA GLU A 34 6.33 1.37 -19.64
C GLU A 34 5.66 1.69 -18.30
N LYS A 35 5.39 2.99 -18.02
CA LYS A 35 4.89 3.44 -16.72
C LYS A 35 3.47 2.98 -16.45
N PHE A 36 2.59 2.88 -17.46
CA PHE A 36 1.21 2.48 -17.25
C PHE A 36 1.09 1.12 -16.55
N GLU A 37 1.71 0.08 -17.11
CA GLU A 37 1.63 -1.27 -16.53
C GLU A 37 2.38 -1.36 -15.19
N ALA A 38 3.45 -0.60 -15.00
CA ALA A 38 4.17 -0.54 -13.72
C ALA A 38 3.34 0.16 -12.62
N ILE A 39 2.70 1.29 -12.92
CA ILE A 39 1.80 2.00 -11.99
C ILE A 39 0.57 1.15 -11.67
N LYS A 40 0.02 0.44 -12.66
CA LYS A 40 -1.09 -0.50 -12.46
C LYS A 40 -0.71 -1.64 -11.53
N LYS A 41 0.53 -2.15 -11.60
CA LYS A 41 1.07 -3.14 -10.67
C LYS A 41 1.21 -2.56 -9.26
N LEU A 42 1.75 -1.34 -9.12
CA LEU A 42 1.81 -0.62 -7.84
C LEU A 42 0.43 -0.45 -7.23
N SER A 43 -0.57 -0.02 -8.01
CA SER A 43 -1.96 0.13 -7.55
C SER A 43 -2.52 -1.18 -6.99
N LYS A 44 -2.31 -2.30 -7.69
CA LYS A 44 -2.76 -3.63 -7.23
C LYS A 44 -2.08 -4.07 -5.93
N ASP A 45 -0.80 -3.83 -5.78
CA ASP A 45 -0.07 -4.19 -4.57
C ASP A 45 -0.42 -3.25 -3.39
N PHE A 46 -0.70 -1.98 -3.67
CA PHE A 46 -1.24 -1.03 -2.68
C PHE A 46 -2.65 -1.42 -2.21
N ASP A 47 -3.51 -1.93 -3.09
CA ASP A 47 -4.80 -2.51 -2.70
C ASP A 47 -4.63 -3.70 -1.76
N LYS A 48 -3.65 -4.58 -2.03
CA LYS A 48 -3.33 -5.68 -1.10
C LYS A 48 -2.91 -5.16 0.25
N LEU A 49 -2.07 -4.11 0.30
CA LEU A 49 -1.63 -3.47 1.55
C LEU A 49 -2.84 -2.95 2.36
N LYS A 50 -3.76 -2.22 1.72
CA LYS A 50 -5.00 -1.75 2.35
C LYS A 50 -5.81 -2.91 2.95
N CYS A 51 -5.95 -4.03 2.21
CA CYS A 51 -6.64 -5.21 2.72
C CYS A 51 -5.96 -5.83 3.95
N ARG A 52 -4.61 -5.91 3.98
CA ARG A 52 -3.88 -6.44 5.15
C ARG A 52 -4.03 -5.53 6.36
N LEU A 53 -3.98 -4.21 6.16
CA LEU A 53 -4.20 -3.24 7.21
C LEU A 53 -5.62 -3.34 7.78
N ARG A 54 -6.63 -3.49 6.91
CA ARG A 54 -8.01 -3.72 7.35
C ARG A 54 -8.13 -5.00 8.16
N MET A 55 -7.59 -6.11 7.65
CA MET A 55 -7.60 -7.38 8.38
C MET A 55 -6.89 -7.29 9.74
N SER A 56 -5.82 -6.49 9.84
CA SER A 56 -5.14 -6.26 11.12
C SER A 56 -6.01 -5.54 12.15
N GLN A 57 -6.96 -4.70 11.70
CA GLN A 57 -7.98 -4.11 12.56
C GLN A 57 -9.04 -5.15 12.96
N GLU A 58 -9.55 -5.93 11.99
CA GLU A 58 -10.61 -6.92 12.22
C GLU A 58 -10.20 -8.01 13.22
N ILE A 59 -8.92 -8.41 13.25
CA ILE A 59 -8.39 -9.37 14.23
C ILE A 59 -7.89 -8.71 15.52
N GLU A 60 -8.18 -7.41 15.72
CA GLU A 60 -7.79 -6.62 16.88
C GLU A 60 -6.25 -6.50 17.09
N ALA A 61 -5.45 -6.82 16.07
CA ALA A 61 -4.00 -6.64 16.12
C ALA A 61 -3.60 -5.15 16.06
N MET A 62 -4.46 -4.33 15.45
CA MET A 62 -4.42 -2.87 15.39
C MET A 62 -5.73 -2.31 15.95
N SER A 63 -5.65 -1.30 16.82
CA SER A 63 -6.87 -0.65 17.31
C SER A 63 -7.51 0.20 16.21
N GLU A 64 -8.84 0.34 16.28
CA GLU A 64 -9.62 1.17 15.36
C GLU A 64 -9.06 2.60 15.23
N LYS A 65 -8.71 3.24 16.35
CA LYS A 65 -8.13 4.60 16.35
C LYS A 65 -6.85 4.68 15.51
N HIS A 66 -5.97 3.68 15.60
CA HIS A 66 -4.74 3.64 14.80
C HIS A 66 -5.05 3.37 13.33
N PHE A 67 -6.01 2.48 13.04
CA PHE A 67 -6.42 2.19 11.67
C PHE A 67 -7.03 3.41 10.99
N VAL A 68 -7.96 4.11 11.66
CA VAL A 68 -8.56 5.36 11.16
C VAL A 68 -7.50 6.42 10.92
N HIS A 69 -6.60 6.64 11.88
CA HIS A 69 -5.48 7.58 11.71
C HIS A 69 -4.62 7.23 10.49
N LEU A 70 -4.28 5.95 10.30
CA LEU A 70 -3.50 5.50 9.16
C LEU A 70 -4.23 5.74 7.83
N GLN A 71 -5.52 5.43 7.81
CA GLN A 71 -6.36 5.55 6.64
C GLN A 71 -6.48 7.02 6.19
N GLU A 72 -6.85 7.91 7.11
CA GLU A 72 -7.08 9.33 6.87
C GLU A 72 -5.80 10.09 6.53
N ASN A 73 -4.70 9.83 7.24
CA ASN A 73 -3.48 10.64 7.11
C ASN A 73 -2.52 10.13 6.05
N TYR A 74 -2.65 8.87 5.60
CA TYR A 74 -1.70 8.27 4.68
C TYR A 74 -2.38 7.55 3.52
N LEU A 75 -3.24 6.56 3.79
CA LEU A 75 -3.73 5.67 2.72
C LEU A 75 -4.58 6.39 1.66
N PHE A 76 -5.42 7.34 2.08
CA PHE A 76 -6.22 8.12 1.13
C PHE A 76 -5.35 8.96 0.20
N SER A 77 -4.41 9.74 0.74
CA SER A 77 -3.52 10.59 -0.06
C SER A 77 -2.65 9.76 -1.01
N ILE A 78 -2.11 8.63 -0.54
CA ILE A 78 -1.28 7.76 -1.38
C ILE A 78 -2.13 7.14 -2.51
N GLY A 79 -3.35 6.69 -2.19
CA GLY A 79 -4.27 6.15 -3.18
C GLY A 79 -4.66 7.17 -4.26
N ASP A 80 -4.91 8.41 -3.87
CA ASP A 80 -5.22 9.50 -4.79
C ASP A 80 -4.03 9.81 -5.73
N GLN A 81 -2.81 9.84 -5.19
CA GLN A 81 -1.58 10.03 -5.98
C GLN A 81 -1.37 8.90 -7.00
N ILE A 82 -1.49 7.64 -6.57
CA ILE A 82 -1.37 6.47 -7.47
C ILE A 82 -2.45 6.53 -8.57
N GLY A 83 -3.69 6.89 -8.20
CA GLY A 83 -4.79 7.05 -9.17
C GLY A 83 -4.55 8.19 -10.17
N GLY A 84 -3.99 9.31 -9.72
CA GLY A 84 -3.58 10.41 -10.57
C GLY A 84 -2.48 10.01 -11.56
N TRP A 85 -1.46 9.29 -11.11
CA TRP A 85 -0.39 8.78 -11.99
C TRP A 85 -0.90 7.77 -13.00
N LEU A 86 -1.82 6.88 -12.60
CA LEU A 86 -2.37 5.89 -13.51
C LEU A 86 -3.14 6.55 -14.67
N LYS A 87 -3.94 7.58 -14.38
CA LYS A 87 -4.66 8.36 -15.39
C LYS A 87 -3.74 9.19 -16.28
N TRP A 88 -2.62 9.66 -15.75
CA TRP A 88 -1.62 10.40 -16.52
C TRP A 88 -0.84 9.50 -17.50
N ALA A 89 -0.63 8.23 -17.13
CA ALA A 89 0.11 7.26 -17.93
C ALA A 89 -0.77 6.51 -18.96
N GLU A 90 -2.09 6.66 -18.92
CA GLU A 90 -3.05 6.15 -19.91
C GLU A 90 -3.05 7.00 -21.18
#